data_AF-A0A316SYL3-F1
#
_entry.id   AF-A0A316SYL3-F1
#
_cell.length_a   1.000
_cell.length_b   1.000
_cell.length_c   1.000
_cell.angle_alpha   90.00
_cell.angle_beta   90.00
_cell.angle_gamma   90.00
#
_symmetry.space_group_name_H-M   'P 1'
#
loop_
_entity.id
_entity.type
_entity.pdbx_description
1 polymer ?
#
loop_
_entity_poly.entity_id
_entity_poly.type
_entity_poly.pdbx_seq_one_letter_code
_entity_poly.pdbx_strand_id
1 'polypeptide(L)'
;IIATLVLMLTNGKPEGGYTGGVGEGVGLIPMIGSFLSPVLKPLFGFGSPEIIAVPLTALGSAGAAIGLVPEMMSRGIITASNVAVLTAMCMFWSGYLSTHVSMMDALNFRSLTGWSIMLHTVGGLVAGLLANGLFALVSLLL
;
A
#
# COMPACT_ATOMS: atom_id res chain seq x y z
N ILE A 1 15.25 2.52 -0.93
CA ILE A 1 15.12 2.54 -2.41
C ILE A 1 13.66 2.41 -2.84
N ILE A 2 12.97 1.29 -2.59
CA ILE A 2 11.57 1.11 -3.04
C ILE A 2 10.64 2.21 -2.50
N ALA A 3 10.69 2.50 -1.19
CA ALA A 3 9.88 3.56 -0.60
C ALA A 3 10.13 4.94 -1.24
N THR A 4 11.40 5.28 -1.49
CA THR A 4 11.78 6.52 -2.18
C THR A 4 11.24 6.58 -3.61
N LEU A 5 11.33 5.46 -4.34
CA LEU A 5 10.76 5.36 -5.69
C LEU A 5 9.25 5.56 -5.66
N VAL A 6 8.54 4.89 -4.75
CA VAL A 6 7.09 5.03 -4.61
C VAL A 6 6.72 6.48 -4.27
N LEU A 7 7.45 7.16 -3.39
CA LEU A 7 7.21 8.57 -3.07
C LEU A 7 7.43 9.50 -4.27
N MET A 8 8.50 9.31 -5.05
CA MET A 8 8.73 10.08 -6.29
C MET A 8 7.64 9.84 -7.32
N LEU A 9 7.09 8.62 -7.40
CA LEU A 9 5.98 8.31 -8.29
C LEU A 9 4.63 8.81 -7.74
N THR A 10 4.52 9.06 -6.44
CA THR A 10 3.29 9.52 -5.78
C THR A 10 3.17 11.03 -5.79
N ASN A 11 4.23 11.74 -5.41
CA ASN A 11 4.18 13.18 -5.23
C ASN A 11 4.07 13.91 -6.58
N GLY A 12 3.51 15.11 -6.55
CA GLY A 12 3.29 15.92 -7.75
C GLY A 12 4.56 16.65 -8.22
N LYS A 13 4.51 17.11 -9.47
CA LYS A 13 5.52 18.02 -10.03
C LYS A 13 5.45 19.35 -9.26
N PRO A 14 6.59 19.89 -8.80
CA PRO A 14 6.64 21.22 -8.18
C PRO A 14 6.33 22.33 -9.20
N GLU A 15 5.62 23.38 -8.76
CA GLU A 15 5.19 24.50 -9.61
C GLU A 15 6.38 25.22 -10.27
N GLY A 16 7.49 25.38 -9.55
CA GLY A 16 8.71 26.06 -10.01
C GLY A 16 9.69 25.20 -10.82
N GLY A 17 9.36 23.93 -11.10
CA GLY A 17 10.30 22.97 -11.68
C GLY A 17 11.11 22.20 -10.62
N TYR A 18 11.80 21.14 -11.06
CA TYR A 18 12.50 20.23 -10.16
C TYR A 18 13.75 20.89 -9.59
N THR A 19 13.88 20.86 -8.26
CA THR A 19 15.04 21.36 -7.52
C THR A 19 15.87 20.23 -6.93
N GLY A 20 15.33 18.99 -6.91
CA GLY A 20 15.91 17.86 -6.21
C GLY A 20 15.54 17.82 -4.71
N GLY A 21 14.59 18.66 -4.30
CA GLY A 21 14.10 18.75 -2.93
C GLY A 21 13.28 17.52 -2.49
N VAL A 22 13.10 17.39 -1.18
CA VAL A 22 12.23 16.35 -0.60
C VAL A 22 10.78 16.64 -0.97
N GLY A 23 10.05 15.60 -1.37
CA GLY A 23 8.62 15.72 -1.69
C GLY A 23 8.32 16.02 -3.16
N GLU A 24 9.33 16.16 -4.02
CA GLU A 24 9.12 16.29 -5.47
C GLU A 24 8.82 14.93 -6.11
N GLY A 25 7.94 14.92 -7.13
CA GLY A 25 7.61 13.70 -7.85
C GLY A 25 6.91 13.93 -9.19
N VAL A 26 6.40 12.85 -9.78
CA VAL A 26 5.78 12.84 -11.13
C VAL A 26 4.26 12.56 -11.13
N GLY A 27 3.66 12.25 -9.99
CA GLY A 27 2.20 12.04 -9.86
C GLY A 27 1.63 10.83 -10.60
N LEU A 28 2.47 9.85 -10.94
CA LEU A 28 2.06 8.65 -11.68
C LEU A 28 1.13 7.74 -10.86
N ILE A 29 1.43 7.55 -9.57
CA ILE A 29 0.63 6.68 -8.70
C ILE A 29 -0.79 7.22 -8.50
N PRO A 30 -1.01 8.52 -8.20
CA PRO A 30 -2.35 9.10 -8.18
C PRO A 30 -3.10 8.94 -9.51
N MET A 31 -2.42 9.05 -10.66
CA MET A 31 -3.03 8.80 -11.96
C MET A 31 -3.56 7.35 -12.07
N ILE A 32 -2.74 6.37 -11.68
CA ILE A 32 -3.15 4.96 -11.65
C ILE A 32 -4.26 4.73 -10.63
N GLY A 33 -4.17 5.33 -9.44
CA GLY A 33 -5.18 5.22 -8.39
C GLY A 33 -6.54 5.79 -8.82
N SER A 34 -6.54 6.87 -9.60
CA SER A 34 -7.76 7.44 -10.16
C SER A 34 -8.40 6.48 -11.16
N PHE A 35 -7.60 5.91 -12.06
CA PHE A 35 -8.06 4.90 -13.01
C PHE A 35 -8.65 3.65 -12.33
N LEU A 36 -8.03 3.19 -11.23
CA LEU A 36 -8.47 2.02 -10.48
C LEU A 36 -9.58 2.33 -9.44
N SER A 37 -9.88 3.60 -9.18
CA SER A 37 -10.83 4.04 -8.16
C SER A 37 -12.20 3.37 -8.24
N PRO A 38 -12.81 3.14 -9.43
CA PRO A 38 -14.10 2.45 -9.54
C PRO A 38 -14.12 1.05 -8.90
N VAL A 39 -12.96 0.39 -8.81
CA VAL A 39 -12.81 -0.94 -8.18
C VAL A 39 -12.30 -0.82 -6.74
N LEU A 40 -11.32 0.05 -6.50
CA LEU A 40 -10.70 0.17 -5.17
C LEU A 40 -11.65 0.77 -4.13
N LYS A 41 -12.51 1.70 -4.54
CA LYS A 41 -13.46 2.35 -3.64
C LYS A 41 -14.48 1.36 -3.05
N PRO A 42 -15.21 0.54 -3.83
CA PRO A 42 -16.14 -0.43 -3.25
C PRO A 42 -15.45 -1.55 -2.46
N LEU A 43 -14.23 -1.96 -2.84
CA LEU A 43 -13.52 -3.05 -2.15
C LEU A 43 -12.89 -2.60 -0.82
N PHE A 44 -12.25 -1.43 -0.81
CA PHE A 44 -11.35 -1.02 0.26
C PHE A 44 -11.72 0.31 0.92
N GLY A 45 -12.77 0.99 0.44
CA GLY A 45 -13.18 2.29 0.96
C GLY A 45 -12.19 3.42 0.63
N PHE A 46 -11.36 3.24 -0.39
CA PHE A 46 -10.33 4.21 -0.78
C PHE A 46 -10.95 5.46 -1.41
N GLY A 47 -10.96 6.56 -0.65
CA GLY A 47 -11.58 7.83 -1.03
C GLY A 47 -10.71 8.75 -1.88
N SER A 48 -9.39 8.60 -1.82
CA SER A 48 -8.42 9.38 -2.58
C SER A 48 -7.48 8.46 -3.38
N PRO A 49 -7.07 8.86 -4.61
CA PRO A 49 -6.13 8.09 -5.43
C PRO A 49 -4.75 7.87 -4.79
N GLU A 50 -4.28 8.83 -4.00
CA GLU A 50 -2.95 8.82 -3.36
C GLU A 50 -2.78 7.67 -2.38
N ILE A 51 -3.88 7.17 -1.81
CA ILE A 51 -3.87 6.14 -0.77
C ILE A 51 -3.18 4.83 -1.21
N ILE A 52 -3.16 4.54 -2.51
CA ILE A 52 -2.53 3.32 -3.04
C ILE A 52 -1.00 3.35 -2.91
N ALA A 53 -0.41 4.50 -2.60
CA ALA A 53 1.03 4.62 -2.33
C ALA A 53 1.44 3.79 -1.10
N VAL A 54 0.57 3.65 -0.11
CA VAL A 54 0.83 2.84 1.09
C VAL A 54 1.01 1.35 0.74
N PRO A 55 0.04 0.66 0.11
CA PRO A 55 0.19 -0.74 -0.27
C PRO A 55 1.37 -0.95 -1.24
N LEU A 56 1.62 -0.03 -2.18
CA LEU A 56 2.76 -0.13 -3.09
C LEU A 56 4.11 -0.01 -2.36
N THR A 57 4.20 0.86 -1.35
CA THR A 57 5.39 0.97 -0.49
C THR A 57 5.62 -0.32 0.30
N ALA A 58 4.54 -0.98 0.74
CA ALA A 58 4.61 -2.19 1.56
C ALA A 58 5.25 -3.38 0.83
N LEU A 59 5.18 -3.43 -0.51
CA LEU A 59 5.89 -4.44 -1.33
C LEU A 59 7.41 -4.38 -1.15
N GLY A 60 7.96 -3.22 -0.75
CA GLY A 60 9.36 -3.06 -0.41
C GLY A 60 9.63 -2.98 1.09
N SER A 61 8.74 -2.36 1.87
CA SER A 61 8.85 -2.25 3.33
C SER A 61 7.50 -1.90 3.95
N ALA A 62 6.92 -2.84 4.70
CA ALA A 62 5.69 -2.61 5.47
C ALA A 62 5.87 -1.49 6.53
N GLY A 63 7.03 -1.43 7.19
CA GLY A 63 7.30 -0.38 8.18
C GLY A 63 7.31 1.03 7.56
N ALA A 64 7.95 1.19 6.41
CA ALA A 64 7.94 2.47 5.70
C ALA A 64 6.54 2.85 5.21
N ALA A 65 5.75 1.87 4.76
CA ALA A 65 4.38 2.08 4.31
C ALA A 65 3.47 2.60 5.43
N ILE A 66 3.50 1.97 6.60
CA ILE A 66 2.72 2.41 7.77
C ILE A 66 3.19 3.79 8.26
N GLY A 67 4.47 4.12 8.10
CA GLY A 67 5.00 5.45 8.39
C GLY A 67 4.36 6.59 7.59
N LEU A 68 3.72 6.31 6.44
CA LEU A 68 3.01 7.31 5.64
C LEU A 68 1.62 7.64 6.19
N VAL A 69 1.04 6.75 7.01
CA VAL A 69 -0.35 6.84 7.48
C VAL A 69 -0.60 8.09 8.34
N PRO A 70 0.26 8.48 9.32
CA PRO A 70 -0.01 9.65 10.15
C PRO A 70 -0.11 10.96 9.36
N GLU A 71 0.77 11.17 8.38
CA GLU A 71 0.76 12.37 7.52
C GLU A 71 -0.47 12.38 6.60
N MET A 72 -0.79 11.23 5.98
CA MET A 72 -1.99 11.13 5.15
C MET A 72 -3.28 11.33 5.95
N MET A 73 -3.31 10.87 7.20
CA MET A 73 -4.45 11.08 8.09
C MET A 73 -4.60 12.55 8.49
N SER A 74 -3.50 13.26 8.80
CA SER A 74 -3.55 14.69 9.12
C SER A 74 -4.01 15.55 7.94
N ARG A 75 -3.77 15.08 6.72
CA ARG A 75 -4.24 15.70 5.46
C ARG A 75 -5.67 15.31 5.05
N GLY A 76 -6.34 14.45 5.82
CA GLY A 76 -7.69 13.97 5.51
C GLY A 76 -7.78 13.00 4.32
N ILE A 77 -6.65 12.40 3.92
CA ILE A 77 -6.59 11.43 2.80
C ILE A 77 -7.06 10.03 3.25
N ILE A 78 -6.75 9.66 4.50
CA ILE A 78 -7.03 8.34 5.09
C ILE A 78 -8.03 8.49 6.24
N THR A 79 -9.03 7.61 6.26
CA THR A 79 -10.00 7.46 7.37
C THR A 79 -9.59 6.32 8.32
N ALA A 80 -10.25 6.21 9.48
CA ALA A 80 -10.03 5.09 10.41
C ALA A 80 -10.28 3.71 9.76
N SER A 81 -11.31 3.58 8.91
CA SER A 81 -11.55 2.35 8.14
C SER A 81 -10.36 2.03 7.23
N ASN A 82 -9.84 3.05 6.55
CA ASN A 82 -8.68 2.87 5.69
C ASN A 82 -7.43 2.44 6.47
N VAL A 83 -7.22 2.93 7.69
CA VAL A 83 -6.11 2.46 8.53
C VAL A 83 -6.22 0.96 8.79
N ALA A 84 -7.41 0.45 9.11
CA ALA A 84 -7.64 -0.99 9.31
C ALA A 84 -7.30 -1.79 8.04
N VAL A 85 -7.79 -1.35 6.88
CA VAL A 85 -7.51 -1.99 5.58
C VAL A 85 -6.02 -2.00 5.26
N LEU A 86 -5.37 -0.84 5.32
CA LEU A 86 -3.96 -0.68 4.99
C LEU A 86 -3.06 -1.49 5.92
N THR A 87 -3.40 -1.54 7.21
CA THR A 87 -2.68 -2.35 8.20
C THR A 87 -2.79 -3.84 7.86
N ALA A 88 -3.98 -4.33 7.54
CA ALA A 88 -4.18 -5.73 7.15
C ALA A 88 -3.39 -6.10 5.88
N MET A 89 -3.42 -5.24 4.85
CA MET A 89 -2.64 -5.44 3.62
C MET A 89 -1.13 -5.44 3.90
N CYS A 90 -0.63 -4.44 4.64
CA CYS A 90 0.80 -4.32 4.96
C CYS A 90 1.31 -5.50 5.78
N MET A 91 0.51 -6.05 6.68
CA MET A 91 0.91 -7.21 7.47
C MET A 91 1.11 -8.45 6.60
N PHE A 92 0.21 -8.69 5.64
CA PHE A 92 0.35 -9.79 4.67
C PHE A 92 1.52 -9.59 3.71
N TRP A 93 1.94 -8.35 3.47
CA TRP A 93 3.09 -8.03 2.62
C TRP A 93 4.36 -7.71 3.42
N SER A 94 4.37 -7.99 4.72
CA SER A 94 5.56 -7.83 5.53
C SER A 94 6.65 -8.81 5.07
N GLY A 95 7.80 -8.28 4.66
CA GLY A 95 8.88 -9.10 4.12
C GLY A 95 8.65 -9.62 2.69
N TYR A 96 7.76 -8.98 1.93
CA TYR A 96 7.30 -9.41 0.61
C TYR A 96 8.41 -9.93 -0.32
N LEU A 97 9.44 -9.12 -0.58
CA LEU A 97 10.60 -9.51 -1.39
C LEU A 97 11.79 -9.99 -0.55
N SER A 98 11.98 -9.48 0.66
CA SER A 98 13.18 -9.77 1.45
C SER A 98 13.12 -11.13 2.15
N THR A 99 11.97 -11.44 2.75
CA THR A 99 11.81 -12.60 3.64
C THR A 99 11.33 -13.80 2.85
N HIS A 100 10.34 -13.66 1.96
CA HIS A 100 9.85 -14.81 1.21
C HIS A 100 10.87 -15.35 0.21
N VAL A 101 11.65 -14.49 -0.45
CA VAL A 101 12.70 -14.94 -1.37
C VAL A 101 13.81 -15.67 -0.62
N SER A 102 14.30 -15.09 0.48
CA SER A 102 15.37 -15.70 1.29
C SER A 102 14.92 -16.99 1.98
N MET A 103 13.67 -17.04 2.46
CA MET A 103 13.08 -18.24 3.06
C MET A 103 12.94 -19.37 2.04
N MET A 104 12.45 -19.10 0.84
CA MET A 104 12.34 -20.13 -0.21
C MET A 104 13.72 -20.63 -0.65
N ASP A 105 14.73 -19.77 -0.69
CA ASP A 105 16.11 -20.16 -0.98
C ASP A 105 16.67 -21.06 0.14
N ALA A 106 16.52 -20.66 1.41
CA ALA A 106 16.98 -21.44 2.56
C ALA A 106 16.32 -22.83 2.68
N LEU A 107 15.06 -22.95 2.24
CA LEU A 107 14.33 -24.21 2.23
C LEU A 107 14.61 -25.08 0.98
N ASN A 108 15.49 -24.64 0.07
CA ASN A 108 15.72 -25.28 -1.24
C ASN A 108 14.47 -25.37 -2.15
N PHE A 109 13.50 -24.46 -1.96
CA PHE A 109 12.27 -24.36 -2.77
C PHE A 109 12.24 -23.08 -3.60
N ARG A 110 13.39 -22.64 -4.12
CA ARG A 110 13.49 -21.40 -4.91
C ARG A 110 12.55 -21.35 -6.13
N SER A 111 12.21 -22.50 -6.70
CA SER A 111 11.21 -22.60 -7.79
C SER A 111 9.80 -22.15 -7.37
N LEU A 112 9.50 -22.13 -6.07
CA LEU A 112 8.22 -21.72 -5.50
C LEU A 112 8.18 -20.25 -5.08
N THR A 113 9.28 -19.50 -5.21
CA THR A 113 9.35 -18.08 -4.82
C THR A 113 8.28 -17.23 -5.49
N GLY A 114 8.07 -17.40 -6.80
CA GLY A 114 7.02 -16.68 -7.53
C GLY A 114 5.62 -16.99 -7.02
N TRP A 115 5.34 -18.26 -6.73
CA TRP A 115 4.07 -18.70 -6.15
C TRP A 115 3.85 -18.14 -4.75
N SER A 116 4.88 -18.15 -3.91
CA SER A 116 4.83 -17.57 -2.57
C SER A 116 4.48 -16.09 -2.63
N ILE A 117 5.18 -15.31 -3.45
CA ILE A 117 4.93 -13.88 -3.64
C ILE A 117 3.50 -13.63 -4.13
N MET A 118 3.05 -14.37 -5.15
CA MET A 118 1.69 -14.23 -5.71
C MET A 118 0.61 -14.52 -4.66
N LEU A 119 0.77 -15.58 -3.87
CA LEU A 119 -0.18 -15.91 -2.81
C LEU A 119 -0.22 -14.85 -1.72
N HIS A 120 0.92 -14.24 -1.37
CA HIS A 120 0.93 -13.09 -0.45
C HIS A 120 0.25 -11.87 -1.07
N THR A 121 0.39 -11.62 -2.38
CA THR A 121 -0.36 -10.54 -3.06
C THR A 121 -1.85 -10.72 -2.87
N VAL A 122 -2.36 -11.91 -3.23
CA VAL A 122 -3.77 -12.25 -3.15
C VAL A 122 -4.24 -12.22 -1.69
N GLY A 123 -3.46 -12.80 -0.78
CA GLY A 123 -3.74 -12.80 0.65
C GLY A 123 -3.88 -11.39 1.21
N GLY A 124 -3.01 -10.45 0.83
CA GLY A 124 -3.13 -9.05 1.25
C GLY A 124 -4.38 -8.35 0.69
N LEU A 125 -4.75 -8.60 -0.57
CA LEU A 125 -5.99 -8.07 -1.14
C LEU A 125 -7.23 -8.61 -0.41
N VAL A 126 -7.27 -9.92 -0.14
CA VAL A 126 -8.35 -10.54 0.64
C VAL A 126 -8.39 -10.00 2.06
N ALA A 127 -7.23 -9.85 2.72
CA ALA A 127 -7.13 -9.29 4.06
C ALA A 127 -7.65 -7.84 4.11
N GLY A 128 -7.33 -7.01 3.11
CA GLY A 128 -7.85 -5.66 3.00
C GLY A 128 -9.37 -5.62 2.83
N LEU A 129 -9.93 -6.50 2.00
CA LEU A 129 -11.38 -6.61 1.80
C LEU A 129 -12.09 -7.03 3.10
N LEU A 130 -11.57 -8.06 3.77
CA LEU A 130 -12.10 -8.54 5.04
C LEU A 130 -11.99 -7.47 6.14
N ALA A 131 -10.88 -6.74 6.19
CA ALA A 131 -10.70 -5.65 7.16
C ALA A 131 -11.71 -4.51 6.94
N ASN A 132 -11.99 -4.15 5.68
CA ASN A 132 -13.01 -3.14 5.35
C ASN A 132 -14.40 -3.59 5.83
N GLY A 133 -14.76 -4.84 5.54
CA GLY A 133 -16.04 -5.42 5.95
C GLY A 133 -16.16 -5.56 7.47
N LEU A 134 -15.10 -6.02 8.15
CA LEU A 134 -15.09 -6.19 9.60
C LEU A 134 -15.15 -4.84 10.31
N PHE A 135 -14.42 -3.82 9.82
CA PHE A 135 -14.49 -2.48 10.36
C PHE A 135 -15.90 -1.91 10.27
N ALA A 136 -16.57 -2.07 9.12
CA ALA A 136 -17.95 -1.64 8.93
C ALA A 136 -18.92 -2.36 9.87
N LEU A 137 -18.75 -3.68 10.04
CA LEU A 137 -19.57 -4.48 10.96
C LEU A 137 -19.39 -4.03 12.42
N VAL A 138 -18.16 -3.87 12.87
CA VAL A 138 -17.86 -3.43 14.24
C VAL A 138 -18.38 -2.00 14.47
N SER A 139 -18.22 -1.11 13.49
CA SER A 139 -18.72 0.27 13.56
C SER A 139 -20.25 0.37 13.56
N LEU A 140 -20.96 -0.67 13.11
CA LEU A 140 -22.41 -0.76 13.20
C LEU A 140 -22.91 -1.27 14.57
N LEU A 141 -22.08 -2.10 15.23
CA LEU A 141 -22.42 -2.72 16.51
C LEU A 141 -22.09 -1.85 17.72
N LEU A 142 -21.16 -0.90 17.56
CA LEU A 142 -20.74 0.08 18.58
C LEU A 142 -21.49 1.41 18.40
#